data_AF-A0A5Q4SX03-F1
#
_entry.id   AF-A0A5Q4SX03-F1
#
_cell.length_a   1.000
_cell.length_b   1.000
_cell.length_c   1.000
_cell.angle_alpha   90.00
_cell.angle_beta   90.00
_cell.angle_gamma   90.00
#
_symmetry.space_group_name_H-M   'P 1'
#
loop_
_entity.id
_entity.type
_entity.pdbx_description
1 polymer ?
#
loop_
_entity_poly.entity_id
_entity_poly.type
_entity_poly.pdbx_seq_one_letter_code
_entity_poly.pdbx_strand_id
1 'polypeptide(L)'
;MALSFEAFLWALTQQESGGNYGAVGVWVGGDRAYGRYQVMGANVGPWTQKYYGKRLTPQQFLANRAAQDAVVRGVLGGYVKKYGYRGAASAWYSGNPNLHNSTRSQPGGPSIKGYVDSVMNRAAGYKGGSSGVSDAGTAAAGSGTPAQPKLDRAELAEQYGLSAALINSSAELKKLFEQAVAGQWSPARFQASLKNSKWWKNQSSSLRKYITLKHTDPATWRQNYGNAEAKINALAVQLGLASQFTKGKGSDLLKQAVYNSLALGWSDDRIKDWLGSKVTLHGDIMWGEAGDAYDKLHEVAYLNGVQYSNSWYESKVREVMAGKLAQSTLEDQIRSAAAGKFSAFREQIMAGQNALDLAAPYLKTVSQLLELAESDVDLFNPHVSKAMTGSKGVATPLWQFEREVRSDPLWRKTNNGRESMMTVAHSVAKDFGMAW
;
A
#
# COMPACT_ATOMS: atom_id res chain seq x y z
N MET A 1 32.01 -19.70 2.84
CA MET A 1 31.96 -18.24 3.05
C MET A 1 31.24 -18.00 4.37
N ALA A 2 31.85 -17.32 5.35
CA ALA A 2 31.21 -17.08 6.64
C ALA A 2 30.03 -16.11 6.48
N LEU A 3 28.90 -16.41 7.11
CA LEU A 3 27.73 -15.54 7.05
C LEU A 3 28.04 -14.19 7.71
N SER A 4 27.86 -13.09 6.98
CA SER A 4 28.07 -11.73 7.53
C SER A 4 26.82 -11.23 8.24
N PHE A 5 27.00 -10.31 9.19
CA PHE A 5 25.88 -9.67 9.87
C PHE A 5 24.98 -8.90 8.91
N GLU A 6 25.54 -8.28 7.87
CA GLU A 6 24.77 -7.58 6.84
C GLU A 6 23.96 -8.54 5.96
N ALA A 7 24.50 -9.70 5.62
CA ALA A 7 23.76 -10.74 4.90
C ALA A 7 22.60 -11.29 5.75
N PHE A 8 22.84 -11.49 7.05
CA PHE A 8 21.83 -11.92 8.01
C PHE A 8 20.73 -10.85 8.21
N LEU A 9 21.11 -9.59 8.42
CA LEU A 9 20.20 -8.48 8.59
C LEU A 9 19.37 -8.23 7.33
N TRP A 10 19.98 -8.34 6.16
CA TRP A 10 19.26 -8.29 4.88
C TRP A 10 18.24 -9.41 4.77
N ALA A 11 18.62 -10.65 5.06
CA ALA A 11 17.72 -11.79 4.95
C ALA A 11 16.54 -11.73 5.93
N LEU A 12 16.80 -11.30 7.17
CA LEU A 12 15.77 -11.07 8.18
C LEU A 12 14.83 -9.95 7.74
N THR A 13 15.37 -8.86 7.21
CA THR A 13 14.54 -7.77 6.66
C THR A 13 13.59 -8.27 5.57
N GLN A 14 14.08 -9.09 4.64
CA GLN A 14 13.27 -9.64 3.56
C GLN A 14 12.16 -10.56 4.10
N GLN A 15 12.43 -11.26 5.19
CA GLN A 15 11.46 -12.13 5.85
C GLN A 15 10.41 -11.37 6.67
N GLU A 16 10.80 -10.27 7.34
CA GLU A 16 9.93 -9.51 8.24
C GLU A 16 8.99 -8.53 7.51
N SER A 17 9.50 -7.75 6.55
CA SER A 17 8.71 -6.68 5.93
C SER A 17 9.02 -6.44 4.44
N GLY A 18 9.94 -7.22 3.86
CA GLY A 18 10.48 -6.93 2.53
C GLY A 18 11.32 -5.64 2.46
N GLY A 19 11.67 -5.03 3.60
CA GLY A 19 12.41 -3.77 3.65
C GLY A 19 11.58 -2.50 3.86
N ASN A 20 10.28 -2.62 4.13
CA ASN A 20 9.38 -1.49 4.29
C ASN A 20 9.46 -0.84 5.68
N TYR A 21 10.05 0.36 5.78
CA TYR A 21 10.15 1.14 7.02
C TYR A 21 8.81 1.59 7.62
N GLY A 22 7.72 1.58 6.84
CA GLY A 22 6.38 1.91 7.29
C GLY A 22 5.50 0.69 7.58
N ALA A 23 6.04 -0.53 7.54
CA ALA A 23 5.25 -1.74 7.74
C ALA A 23 4.63 -1.79 9.15
N VAL A 24 3.34 -2.11 9.23
CA VAL A 24 2.63 -2.34 10.49
C VAL A 24 2.03 -3.73 10.44
N GLY A 25 2.42 -4.58 11.38
CA GLY A 25 1.93 -5.95 11.49
C GLY A 25 0.49 -6.00 12.00
N VAL A 26 -0.13 -7.16 11.84
CA VAL A 26 -1.47 -7.45 12.37
C VAL A 26 -1.48 -7.40 13.90
N TRP A 27 -2.63 -7.05 14.47
CA TRP A 27 -2.82 -7.02 15.92
C TRP A 27 -2.88 -8.45 16.47
N VAL A 28 -1.98 -8.79 17.40
CA VAL A 28 -1.90 -10.12 18.02
C VAL A 28 -1.66 -9.95 19.51
N GLY A 29 -2.59 -10.47 20.33
CA GLY A 29 -2.39 -10.55 21.79
C GLY A 29 -2.23 -9.20 22.50
N GLY A 30 -2.85 -8.13 22.00
CA GLY A 30 -2.78 -6.79 22.61
C GLY A 30 -1.62 -5.91 22.15
N ASP A 31 -0.80 -6.38 21.21
CA ASP A 31 0.29 -5.62 20.60
C ASP A 31 0.34 -5.86 19.08
N ARG A 32 1.20 -5.13 18.37
CA ARG A 32 1.49 -5.35 16.94
C ARG A 32 2.95 -5.01 16.62
N ALA A 33 3.43 -5.46 15.48
CA ALA A 33 4.79 -5.19 15.01
C ALA A 33 4.88 -3.88 14.20
N TYR A 34 6.01 -3.17 14.28
CA TYR A 34 6.23 -1.87 13.63
C TYR A 34 7.56 -1.82 12.88
N GLY A 35 7.53 -1.20 11.70
CA GLY A 35 8.68 -0.82 10.90
C GLY A 35 9.33 -1.96 10.11
N ARG A 36 10.47 -1.64 9.49
CA ARG A 36 11.25 -2.49 8.57
C ARG A 36 11.60 -3.86 9.15
N TYR A 37 11.70 -3.96 10.46
CA TYR A 37 12.15 -5.16 11.15
C TYR A 37 11.05 -5.80 11.99
N GLN A 38 9.81 -5.29 11.92
CA GLN A 38 8.66 -5.80 12.67
C GLN A 38 8.91 -5.86 14.19
N VAL A 39 9.36 -4.74 14.76
CA VAL A 39 9.58 -4.62 16.22
C VAL A 39 8.23 -4.50 16.93
N MET A 40 7.94 -5.39 17.87
CA MET A 40 6.72 -5.32 18.68
C MET A 40 6.60 -3.99 19.44
N GLY A 41 5.40 -3.42 19.52
CA GLY A 41 5.14 -2.11 20.12
C GLY A 41 5.63 -1.98 21.55
N ALA A 42 5.46 -3.02 22.36
CA ALA A 42 5.96 -3.07 23.73
C ALA A 42 7.49 -2.90 23.84
N ASN A 43 8.23 -3.31 22.80
CA ASN A 43 9.69 -3.23 22.75
C ASN A 43 10.20 -1.87 22.24
N VAL A 44 9.40 -1.12 21.49
CA VAL A 44 9.84 0.13 20.83
C VAL A 44 10.42 1.13 21.82
N GLY A 45 9.68 1.44 22.90
CA GLY A 45 10.12 2.44 23.89
C GLY A 45 11.46 2.07 24.56
N PRO A 46 11.56 0.92 25.24
CA PRO A 46 12.81 0.50 25.88
C PRO A 46 13.99 0.35 24.91
N TRP A 47 13.76 -0.15 23.69
CA TRP A 47 14.87 -0.39 22.75
C TRP A 47 15.36 0.90 22.08
N THR A 48 14.48 1.82 21.74
CA THR A 48 14.89 3.13 21.19
C THR A 48 15.65 3.95 22.24
N GLN A 49 15.23 3.92 23.50
CA GLN A 49 15.98 4.54 24.59
C GLN A 49 17.41 3.99 24.68
N LYS A 50 17.56 2.67 24.53
CA LYS A 50 18.87 2.00 24.66
C LYS A 50 19.78 2.18 23.45
N TYR A 51 19.27 2.04 22.24
CA TYR A 51 20.10 1.95 21.02
C TYR A 51 20.07 3.21 20.15
N TYR A 52 19.03 4.03 20.28
CA TYR A 52 18.90 5.31 19.57
C TYR A 52 19.16 6.51 20.49
N GLY A 53 19.17 6.31 21.82
CA GLY A 53 19.44 7.36 22.81
C GLY A 53 18.22 8.20 23.20
N LYS A 54 17.05 7.94 22.60
CA LYS A 54 15.78 8.60 22.95
C LYS A 54 14.65 7.58 22.97
N ARG A 55 13.81 7.63 24.01
CA ARG A 55 12.59 6.82 24.09
C ARG A 55 11.55 7.37 23.11
N LEU A 56 11.14 6.54 22.15
CA LEU A 56 10.11 6.88 21.15
C LEU A 56 8.83 6.07 21.40
N THR A 57 7.69 6.64 20.99
CA THR A 57 6.43 5.87 20.85
C THR A 57 6.46 5.02 19.57
N PRO A 58 5.59 3.99 19.42
CA PRO A 58 5.50 3.21 18.19
C PRO A 58 5.31 4.06 16.92
N GLN A 59 4.49 5.10 16.97
CA GLN A 59 4.26 6.01 15.85
C GLN A 59 5.49 6.86 15.52
N GLN A 60 6.18 7.39 16.55
CA GLN A 60 7.42 8.14 16.37
C GLN A 60 8.55 7.27 15.82
N PHE A 61 8.62 6.01 16.26
CA PHE A 61 9.57 5.02 15.74
C PHE A 61 9.28 4.64 14.29
N LEU A 62 8.01 4.48 13.91
CA LEU A 62 7.60 4.19 12.55
C LEU A 62 8.03 5.30 11.57
N ALA A 63 7.96 6.56 12.01
CA ALA A 63 8.39 7.72 11.23
C ALA A 63 9.93 7.93 11.18
N ASN A 64 10.72 7.20 11.99
CA ASN A 64 12.15 7.45 12.16
C ASN A 64 13.02 6.26 11.73
N ARG A 65 13.47 6.29 10.46
CA ARG A 65 14.29 5.22 9.85
C ARG A 65 15.60 4.96 10.62
N ALA A 66 16.27 6.03 11.06
CA ALA A 66 17.53 5.90 11.81
C ALA A 66 17.33 5.19 13.16
N ALA A 67 16.21 5.46 13.84
CA ALA A 67 15.87 4.75 15.08
C ALA A 67 15.58 3.27 14.83
N GLN A 68 14.89 2.91 13.74
CA GLN A 68 14.65 1.51 13.38
C GLN A 68 15.95 0.75 13.10
N ASP A 69 16.87 1.35 12.35
CA ASP A 69 18.16 0.77 12.02
C ASP A 69 19.06 0.61 13.26
N ALA A 70 19.10 1.63 14.13
CA ALA A 70 19.86 1.59 15.37
C ALA A 70 19.36 0.48 16.30
N VAL A 71 18.03 0.38 16.47
CA VAL A 71 17.39 -0.64 17.32
C VAL A 71 17.70 -2.04 16.81
N VAL A 72 17.47 -2.34 15.53
CA VAL A 72 17.69 -3.70 15.03
C VAL A 72 19.17 -4.10 15.08
N ARG A 73 20.09 -3.20 14.70
CA ARG A 73 21.53 -3.47 14.69
C ARG A 73 22.02 -3.75 16.11
N GLY A 74 21.52 -2.99 17.08
CA GLY A 74 21.83 -3.16 18.49
C GLY A 74 21.29 -4.46 19.10
N VAL A 75 20.02 -4.80 18.82
CA VAL A 75 19.38 -6.00 19.38
C VAL A 75 19.88 -7.27 18.70
N LEU A 76 19.81 -7.35 17.37
CA LEU A 76 20.28 -8.53 16.63
C LEU A 76 21.80 -8.69 16.76
N GLY A 77 22.57 -7.61 16.79
CA GLY A 77 24.01 -7.69 17.06
C GLY A 77 24.31 -8.33 18.42
N GLY A 78 23.51 -8.01 19.45
CA GLY A 78 23.58 -8.66 20.77
C GLY A 78 23.19 -10.13 20.72
N TYR A 79 22.11 -10.47 20.02
CA TYR A 79 21.66 -11.87 19.88
C TYR A 79 22.64 -12.73 19.10
N VAL A 80 23.21 -12.23 18.01
CA VAL A 80 24.22 -12.95 17.23
C VAL A 80 25.46 -13.23 18.07
N LYS A 81 25.94 -12.25 18.86
CA LYS A 81 27.06 -12.46 19.78
C LYS A 81 26.77 -13.52 20.85
N LYS A 82 25.53 -13.58 21.35
CA LYS A 82 25.16 -14.46 22.47
C LYS A 82 24.73 -15.87 22.04
N TYR A 83 24.11 -16.01 20.88
CA TYR A 83 23.42 -17.24 20.46
C TYR A 83 23.80 -17.70 19.04
N GLY A 84 24.67 -16.99 18.33
CA GLY A 84 24.93 -17.20 16.90
C GLY A 84 23.73 -16.84 16.01
N TYR A 85 23.89 -16.92 14.70
CA TYR A 85 22.88 -16.46 13.74
C TYR A 85 21.53 -17.22 13.82
N ARG A 86 21.57 -18.55 13.98
CA ARG A 86 20.34 -19.35 14.10
C ARG A 86 19.59 -19.07 15.41
N GLY A 87 20.32 -18.99 16.51
CA GLY A 87 19.74 -18.61 17.81
C GLY A 87 19.20 -17.19 17.82
N ALA A 88 19.87 -16.26 17.13
CA ALA A 88 19.39 -14.89 16.96
C ALA A 88 18.09 -14.80 16.16
N ALA A 89 17.96 -15.54 15.05
CA ALA A 89 16.71 -15.61 14.30
C ALA A 89 15.57 -16.23 15.12
N SER A 90 15.85 -17.27 15.91
CA SER A 90 14.85 -17.88 16.80
C SER A 90 14.41 -16.94 17.92
N ALA A 91 15.36 -16.22 18.55
CA ALA A 91 15.05 -15.23 19.58
C ALA A 91 14.26 -14.05 19.02
N TRP A 92 14.56 -13.62 17.78
CA TRP A 92 13.82 -12.56 17.11
C TRP A 92 12.36 -12.94 16.86
N TYR A 93 12.12 -14.15 16.33
CA TYR A 93 10.80 -14.60 15.93
C TYR A 93 9.93 -15.11 17.09
N SER A 94 10.53 -15.75 18.10
CA SER A 94 9.78 -16.45 19.16
C SER A 94 10.08 -15.97 20.58
N GLY A 95 11.02 -15.05 20.75
CA GLY A 95 11.55 -14.68 22.06
C GLY A 95 12.45 -15.76 22.70
N ASN A 96 12.56 -16.96 22.11
CA ASN A 96 13.36 -18.06 22.66
C ASN A 96 14.48 -18.48 21.69
N PRO A 97 15.77 -18.28 22.02
CA PRO A 97 16.89 -18.66 21.15
C PRO A 97 17.06 -20.18 20.98
N ASN A 98 16.54 -20.98 21.91
CA ASN A 98 16.76 -22.43 21.94
C ASN A 98 15.74 -23.23 21.10
N LEU A 99 14.72 -22.56 20.55
CA LEU A 99 13.67 -23.20 19.75
C LEU A 99 13.95 -23.21 18.23
N HIS A 100 15.18 -22.93 17.81
CA HIS A 100 15.55 -22.80 16.39
C HIS A 100 15.34 -24.07 15.54
N ASN A 101 15.11 -25.24 16.16
CA ASN A 101 14.76 -26.50 15.50
C ASN A 101 13.31 -26.95 15.76
N SER A 102 12.48 -26.13 16.41
CA SER A 102 11.08 -26.47 16.67
C SER A 102 10.24 -26.44 15.40
N THR A 103 9.65 -27.59 15.05
CA THR A 103 8.78 -27.76 13.87
C THR A 103 7.31 -27.44 14.14
N ARG A 104 6.96 -27.09 15.39
CA ARG A 104 5.59 -26.72 15.75
C ARG A 104 5.20 -25.37 15.13
N SER A 105 4.16 -25.36 14.31
CA SER A 105 3.60 -24.15 13.71
C SER A 105 3.12 -23.16 14.77
N GLN A 106 3.31 -21.87 14.51
CA GLN A 106 2.83 -20.79 15.39
C GLN A 106 1.47 -20.28 14.90
N PRO A 107 0.58 -19.78 15.78
CA PRO A 107 -0.66 -19.14 15.35
C PRO A 107 -0.36 -17.98 14.38
N GLY A 108 -0.82 -18.09 13.14
CA GLY A 108 -0.62 -17.06 12.11
C GLY A 108 0.76 -17.04 11.43
N GLY A 109 1.62 -18.03 11.63
CA GLY A 109 2.96 -18.03 11.03
C GLY A 109 3.63 -19.41 10.89
N PRO A 110 4.76 -19.50 10.15
CA PRO A 110 5.51 -20.74 10.02
C PRO A 110 6.04 -21.25 11.37
N SER A 111 6.44 -22.52 11.42
CA SER A 111 7.18 -23.04 12.56
C SER A 111 8.48 -22.26 12.78
N ILE A 112 8.99 -22.26 14.02
CA ILE A 112 10.22 -21.52 14.37
C ILE A 112 11.39 -22.02 13.52
N LYS A 113 11.51 -23.34 13.32
CA LYS A 113 12.48 -23.94 12.41
C LYS A 113 12.28 -23.46 10.97
N GLY A 114 11.04 -23.44 10.49
CA GLY A 114 10.71 -22.99 9.13
C GLY A 114 11.10 -21.53 8.90
N TYR A 115 10.83 -20.65 9.86
CA TYR A 115 11.27 -19.25 9.84
C TYR A 115 12.80 -19.14 9.81
N VAL A 116 13.49 -19.82 10.75
CA VAL A 116 14.96 -19.77 10.87
C VAL A 116 15.63 -20.27 9.60
N ASP A 117 15.20 -21.42 9.06
CA ASP A 117 15.75 -21.97 7.81
C ASP A 117 15.54 -21.01 6.64
N SER A 118 14.38 -20.36 6.56
CA SER A 118 14.07 -19.37 5.53
C SER A 118 15.01 -18.16 5.58
N VAL A 119 15.30 -17.64 6.78
CA VAL A 119 16.25 -16.53 6.98
C VAL A 119 17.66 -16.98 6.61
N MET A 120 18.12 -18.13 7.10
CA MET A 120 19.47 -18.61 6.83
C MET A 120 19.72 -18.92 5.35
N ASN A 121 18.74 -19.51 4.66
CA ASN A 121 18.83 -19.81 3.23
C ASN A 121 18.90 -18.53 2.39
N ARG A 122 18.10 -17.50 2.73
CA ARG A 122 18.22 -16.19 2.07
C ARG A 122 19.58 -15.56 2.34
N ALA A 123 20.06 -15.61 3.57
CA ALA A 123 21.32 -15.01 3.95
C ALA A 123 22.52 -15.66 3.22
N ALA A 124 22.45 -16.96 2.95
CA ALA A 124 23.44 -17.67 2.13
C ALA A 124 23.41 -17.27 0.64
N GLY A 125 22.26 -16.80 0.14
CA GLY A 125 22.09 -16.28 -1.22
C GLY A 125 22.44 -14.78 -1.38
N TYR A 126 22.84 -14.10 -0.30
CA TYR A 126 23.16 -12.68 -0.32
C TYR A 126 24.42 -12.40 -1.15
N LYS A 127 24.25 -11.69 -2.28
CA LYS A 127 25.34 -11.13 -3.09
C LYS A 127 25.30 -9.61 -2.99
N GLY A 128 25.87 -9.04 -1.92
CA GLY A 128 25.89 -7.59 -1.72
C GLY A 128 27.20 -7.08 -1.14
N GLY A 129 27.92 -6.29 -1.94
CA GLY A 129 28.83 -5.23 -1.49
C GLY A 129 30.27 -5.62 -1.13
N SER A 130 31.10 -5.94 -2.12
CA SER A 130 32.55 -5.70 -2.03
C SER A 130 32.94 -4.75 -3.16
N SER A 131 33.15 -3.49 -2.78
CA SER A 131 33.97 -2.56 -3.56
C SER A 131 35.42 -3.06 -3.46
N GLY A 132 35.85 -3.82 -4.46
CA GLY A 132 37.24 -4.18 -4.67
C GLY A 132 37.76 -3.45 -5.89
N VAL A 133 38.35 -2.28 -5.67
CA VAL A 133 39.32 -1.71 -6.61
C VAL A 133 40.51 -2.68 -6.64
N SER A 134 40.87 -3.15 -7.83
CA SER A 134 42.22 -3.66 -8.08
C SER A 134 42.68 -3.09 -9.40
N ASP A 135 43.73 -2.29 -9.24
CA ASP A 135 44.42 -1.45 -10.18
C ASP A 135 45.12 -2.26 -11.26
N ALA A 136 45.31 -1.61 -12.40
CA ALA A 136 46.07 -2.12 -13.51
C ALA A 136 47.57 -2.17 -13.15
N GLY A 137 48.22 -3.29 -13.46
CA GLY A 137 49.67 -3.46 -13.40
C GLY A 137 50.17 -4.16 -14.66
N THR A 138 50.98 -3.44 -15.42
CA THR A 138 51.44 -3.68 -16.79
C THR A 138 52.62 -4.67 -16.92
N ALA A 139 52.79 -5.19 -18.15
CA ALA A 139 54.00 -5.76 -18.81
C ALA A 139 54.15 -7.31 -18.75
N ALA A 140 54.60 -8.03 -19.79
CA ALA A 140 55.34 -7.67 -21.01
C ALA A 140 55.18 -8.71 -22.14
N ALA A 141 55.35 -8.19 -23.37
CA ALA A 141 55.89 -8.75 -24.61
C ALA A 141 55.95 -10.28 -24.88
N GLY A 142 55.39 -10.66 -26.04
CA GLY A 142 55.77 -11.82 -26.83
C GLY A 142 55.52 -11.54 -28.32
N SER A 143 56.60 -11.37 -29.08
CA SER A 143 56.63 -11.03 -30.51
C SER A 143 56.37 -12.24 -31.42
N GLY A 144 55.53 -12.07 -32.45
CA GLY A 144 55.39 -12.96 -33.60
C GLY A 144 54.55 -12.34 -34.71
N THR A 145 55.14 -12.09 -35.87
CA THR A 145 54.60 -11.40 -37.06
C THR A 145 53.66 -12.30 -37.90
N PRO A 146 53.00 -11.81 -38.98
CA PRO A 146 51.60 -11.42 -39.01
C PRO A 146 50.72 -12.38 -39.83
N ALA A 147 49.50 -12.66 -39.36
CA ALA A 147 48.43 -13.19 -40.19
C ALA A 147 47.19 -12.32 -39.99
N GLN A 148 46.77 -11.65 -41.06
CA GLN A 148 45.54 -10.85 -41.13
C GLN A 148 44.32 -11.69 -40.70
N PRO A 149 43.63 -11.37 -39.59
CA PRO A 149 42.36 -12.00 -39.28
C PRO A 149 41.25 -11.20 -39.97
N LYS A 150 40.35 -11.88 -40.70
CA LYS A 150 39.02 -11.33 -40.98
C LYS A 150 38.40 -10.94 -39.64
N LEU A 151 38.13 -9.65 -39.43
CA LEU A 151 37.37 -9.14 -38.29
C LEU A 151 36.15 -10.04 -38.05
N ASP A 152 35.98 -10.54 -36.82
CA ASP A 152 34.81 -11.32 -36.45
C ASP A 152 33.55 -10.44 -36.60
N ARG A 153 32.41 -11.03 -36.95
CA ARG A 153 31.13 -10.31 -37.15
C ARG A 153 30.74 -9.51 -35.90
N ALA A 154 31.17 -9.96 -34.73
CA ALA A 154 31.01 -9.25 -33.46
C ALA A 154 31.90 -7.98 -33.37
N GLU A 155 33.16 -8.06 -33.75
CA GLU A 155 34.10 -6.92 -33.78
C GLU A 155 33.68 -5.88 -34.82
N LEU A 156 33.21 -6.33 -35.99
CA LEU A 156 32.61 -5.47 -37.01
C LEU A 156 31.36 -4.76 -36.46
N ALA A 157 30.48 -5.46 -35.73
CA ALA A 157 29.30 -4.85 -35.13
C ALA A 157 29.66 -3.72 -34.15
N GLU A 158 30.67 -3.95 -33.30
CA GLU A 158 31.18 -2.94 -32.37
C GLU A 158 31.76 -1.71 -33.10
N GLN A 159 32.44 -1.90 -34.25
CA GLN A 159 32.96 -0.80 -35.07
C GLN A 159 31.86 0.13 -35.62
N TYR A 160 30.64 -0.39 -35.79
CA TYR A 160 29.47 0.37 -36.21
C TYR A 160 28.64 0.92 -35.03
N GLY A 161 29.03 0.64 -33.78
CA GLY A 161 28.42 1.16 -32.56
C GLY A 161 27.11 0.48 -32.15
N LEU A 162 26.85 -0.76 -32.58
CA LEU A 162 25.71 -1.57 -32.17
C LEU A 162 26.18 -2.98 -31.77
N SER A 163 25.60 -3.58 -30.73
CA SER A 163 25.92 -5.00 -30.44
C SER A 163 25.35 -5.92 -31.51
N ALA A 164 26.06 -7.01 -31.80
CA ALA A 164 25.56 -8.08 -32.68
C ALA A 164 24.20 -8.62 -32.21
N ALA A 165 23.96 -8.66 -30.89
CA ALA A 165 22.68 -9.08 -30.30
C ALA A 165 21.52 -8.11 -30.65
N LEU A 166 21.77 -6.79 -30.68
CA LEU A 166 20.77 -5.79 -31.08
C LEU A 166 20.49 -5.85 -32.58
N ILE A 167 21.53 -6.03 -33.40
CA ILE A 167 21.38 -6.18 -34.86
C ILE A 167 20.52 -7.41 -35.18
N ASN A 168 20.73 -8.51 -34.47
CA ASN A 168 19.95 -9.74 -34.64
C ASN A 168 18.53 -9.67 -34.07
N SER A 169 18.19 -8.65 -33.27
CA SER A 169 16.85 -8.51 -32.69
C SER A 169 15.81 -7.97 -33.68
N SER A 170 16.22 -7.54 -34.87
CA SER A 170 15.35 -7.02 -35.92
C SER A 170 15.85 -7.43 -37.31
N ALA A 171 14.98 -8.00 -38.14
CA ALA A 171 15.31 -8.36 -39.51
C ALA A 171 15.74 -7.14 -40.35
N GLU A 172 15.18 -5.97 -40.08
CA GLU A 172 15.57 -4.72 -40.73
C GLU A 172 16.99 -4.29 -40.33
N LEU A 173 17.32 -4.34 -39.04
CA LEU A 173 18.65 -3.99 -38.54
C LEU A 173 19.71 -4.96 -39.06
N LYS A 174 19.39 -6.27 -39.08
CA LYS A 174 20.26 -7.31 -39.64
C LYS A 174 20.57 -7.06 -41.10
N LYS A 175 19.56 -6.79 -41.92
CA LYS A 175 19.73 -6.49 -43.35
C LYS A 175 20.55 -5.21 -43.57
N LEU A 176 20.27 -4.16 -42.79
CA LEU A 176 21.01 -2.90 -42.86
C LEU A 176 22.49 -3.09 -42.53
N PHE A 177 22.79 -3.89 -41.51
CA PHE A 177 24.16 -4.23 -41.12
C PHE A 177 24.88 -5.05 -42.20
N GLU A 178 24.21 -6.07 -42.77
CA GLU A 178 24.77 -6.88 -43.86
C GLU A 178 25.09 -6.02 -45.10
N GLN A 179 24.23 -5.06 -45.43
CA GLN A 179 24.49 -4.07 -46.50
C GLN A 179 25.68 -3.17 -46.19
N ALA A 180 25.83 -2.74 -44.93
CA ALA A 180 26.94 -1.90 -44.50
C ALA A 180 28.29 -2.64 -44.55
N VAL A 181 28.32 -3.90 -44.10
CA VAL A 181 29.50 -4.77 -44.17
C VAL A 181 29.87 -5.07 -45.62
N ALA A 182 28.91 -5.50 -46.44
CA ALA A 182 29.16 -5.82 -47.85
C ALA A 182 29.59 -4.58 -48.67
N GLY A 183 29.04 -3.42 -48.35
CA GLY A 183 29.35 -2.16 -49.02
C GLY A 183 30.50 -1.36 -48.40
N GLN A 184 31.18 -1.89 -47.38
CA GLN A 184 32.28 -1.22 -46.66
C GLN A 184 31.91 0.21 -46.20
N TRP A 185 30.73 0.39 -45.62
CA TRP A 185 30.26 1.72 -45.21
C TRP A 185 31.11 2.30 -44.09
N SER A 186 31.26 3.63 -44.05
CA SER A 186 31.82 4.28 -42.86
C SER A 186 30.85 4.19 -41.68
N PRO A 187 31.33 4.24 -40.42
CA PRO A 187 30.47 4.30 -39.24
C PRO A 187 29.46 5.45 -39.30
N ALA A 188 29.88 6.62 -39.82
CA ALA A 188 29.00 7.77 -40.00
C ALA A 188 27.86 7.50 -41.00
N ARG A 189 28.15 6.84 -42.13
CA ARG A 189 27.14 6.46 -43.12
C ARG A 189 26.16 5.44 -42.54
N PHE A 190 26.66 4.44 -41.83
CA PHE A 190 25.80 3.45 -41.18
C PHE A 190 24.86 4.09 -40.15
N GLN A 191 25.38 4.97 -39.30
CA GLN A 191 24.58 5.71 -38.32
C GLN A 191 23.51 6.60 -38.98
N ALA A 192 23.81 7.23 -40.11
CA ALA A 192 22.83 7.99 -40.89
C ALA A 192 21.72 7.08 -41.46
N SER A 193 22.08 5.92 -42.02
CA SER A 193 21.11 4.96 -42.54
C SER A 193 20.27 4.32 -41.43
N LEU A 194 20.86 4.03 -40.26
CA LEU A 194 20.17 3.54 -39.07
C LEU A 194 19.10 4.54 -38.61
N LYS A 195 19.45 5.82 -38.48
CA LYS A 195 18.50 6.89 -38.13
C LYS A 195 17.35 7.03 -39.14
N ASN A 196 17.57 6.61 -40.39
CA ASN A 196 16.56 6.64 -41.43
C ASN A 196 15.66 5.39 -41.50
N SER A 197 16.03 4.30 -40.82
CA SER A 197 15.25 3.05 -40.76
C SER A 197 13.87 3.23 -40.14
N LYS A 198 12.94 2.32 -40.48
CA LYS A 198 11.60 2.28 -39.86
C LYS A 198 11.71 1.93 -38.39
N TRP A 199 12.60 0.99 -38.04
CA TRP A 199 12.91 0.63 -36.66
C TRP A 199 13.28 1.87 -35.82
N TRP A 200 14.14 2.74 -36.33
CA TRP A 200 14.52 3.95 -35.60
C TRP A 200 13.37 4.94 -35.49
N LYS A 201 12.67 5.20 -36.59
CA LYS A 201 11.58 6.20 -36.66
C LYS A 201 10.33 5.82 -35.88
N ASN A 202 10.04 4.53 -35.73
CA ASN A 202 8.83 4.04 -35.06
C ASN A 202 9.01 3.70 -33.57
N GLN A 203 10.23 3.79 -33.04
CA GLN A 203 10.52 3.54 -31.63
C GLN A 203 10.82 4.85 -30.90
N SER A 204 10.38 4.97 -29.65
CA SER A 204 10.78 6.12 -28.81
C SER A 204 12.27 6.04 -28.45
N SER A 205 12.89 7.17 -28.12
CA SER A 205 14.28 7.19 -27.67
C SER A 205 14.50 6.33 -26.41
N SER A 206 13.54 6.34 -25.48
CA SER A 206 13.53 5.49 -24.29
C SER A 206 13.50 4.01 -24.65
N LEU A 207 12.63 3.61 -25.60
CA LEU A 207 12.52 2.22 -26.03
C LEU A 207 13.80 1.75 -26.71
N ARG A 208 14.40 2.58 -27.57
CA ARG A 208 15.68 2.26 -28.21
C ARG A 208 16.79 2.06 -27.16
N LYS A 209 16.89 2.94 -26.15
CA LYS A 209 17.85 2.80 -25.05
C LYS A 209 17.63 1.50 -24.25
N TYR A 210 16.38 1.20 -23.92
CA TYR A 210 16.01 -0.02 -23.19
C TYR A 210 16.37 -1.29 -23.96
N ILE A 211 16.00 -1.38 -25.24
CA ILE A 211 16.31 -2.54 -26.09
C ILE A 211 17.83 -2.65 -26.28
N THR A 212 18.53 -1.53 -26.54
CA THR A 212 19.98 -1.51 -26.66
C THR A 212 20.64 -2.08 -25.41
N LEU A 213 20.32 -1.53 -24.23
CA LEU A 213 20.89 -1.98 -22.96
C LEU A 213 20.61 -3.47 -22.71
N LYS A 214 19.40 -3.95 -23.01
CA LYS A 214 19.04 -5.37 -22.87
C LYS A 214 19.95 -6.32 -23.66
N HIS A 215 20.44 -5.87 -24.81
CA HIS A 215 21.25 -6.68 -25.72
C HIS A 215 22.76 -6.38 -25.65
N THR A 216 23.16 -5.18 -25.22
CA THR A 216 24.58 -4.79 -25.06
C THR A 216 25.11 -5.09 -23.66
N ASP A 217 24.29 -4.87 -22.63
CA ASP A 217 24.64 -5.11 -21.23
C ASP A 217 23.44 -5.72 -20.47
N PRO A 218 23.22 -7.04 -20.64
CA PRO A 218 22.13 -7.75 -19.98
C PRO A 218 22.24 -7.77 -18.45
N ALA A 219 23.44 -7.55 -17.88
CA ALA A 219 23.63 -7.52 -16.43
C ALA A 219 23.05 -6.21 -15.86
N THR A 220 23.45 -5.07 -16.43
CA THR A 220 22.91 -3.75 -16.05
C THR A 220 21.42 -3.66 -16.35
N TRP A 221 20.94 -4.23 -17.47
CA TRP A 221 19.50 -4.30 -17.75
C TRP A 221 18.73 -5.05 -16.66
N ARG A 222 19.21 -6.24 -16.24
CA ARG A 222 18.57 -7.02 -15.16
C ARG A 222 18.60 -6.28 -13.83
N GLN A 223 19.70 -5.60 -13.52
CA GLN A 223 19.81 -4.76 -12.32
C GLN A 223 18.78 -3.62 -12.34
N ASN A 224 18.69 -2.88 -13.45
CA ASN A 224 17.72 -1.80 -13.61
C ASN A 224 16.28 -2.31 -13.53
N TYR A 225 16.01 -3.46 -14.14
CA TYR A 225 14.71 -4.13 -14.07
C TYR A 225 14.34 -4.48 -12.63
N GLY A 226 15.22 -5.15 -11.89
CA GLY A 226 14.98 -5.51 -10.48
C GLY A 226 14.80 -4.29 -9.57
N ASN A 227 15.55 -3.21 -9.81
CA ASN A 227 15.39 -1.95 -9.08
C ASN A 227 14.03 -1.30 -9.35
N ALA A 228 13.61 -1.24 -10.62
CA ALA A 228 12.31 -0.72 -11.00
C ALA A 228 11.16 -1.59 -10.47
N GLU A 229 11.32 -2.91 -10.51
CA GLU A 229 10.36 -3.87 -9.97
C GLU A 229 10.17 -3.66 -8.47
N ALA A 230 11.25 -3.56 -7.69
CA ALA A 230 11.17 -3.32 -6.25
C ALA A 230 10.49 -1.97 -5.93
N LYS A 231 10.85 -0.90 -6.67
CA LYS A 231 10.27 0.43 -6.50
C LYS A 231 8.77 0.44 -6.81
N ILE A 232 8.38 -0.11 -7.95
CA ILE A 232 6.99 -0.16 -8.41
C ILE A 232 6.16 -1.07 -7.52
N ASN A 233 6.71 -2.19 -7.04
CA ASN A 233 6.05 -3.06 -6.09
C ASN A 233 5.79 -2.34 -4.75
N ALA A 234 6.76 -1.56 -4.25
CA ALA A 234 6.57 -0.75 -3.05
C ALA A 234 5.44 0.29 -3.24
N LEU A 235 5.42 0.97 -4.40
CA LEU A 235 4.36 1.92 -4.75
C LEU A 235 2.99 1.23 -4.86
N ALA A 236 2.93 0.06 -5.47
CA ALA A 236 1.72 -0.73 -5.58
C ALA A 236 1.17 -1.15 -4.20
N VAL A 237 2.03 -1.59 -3.29
CA VAL A 237 1.65 -1.93 -1.91
C VAL A 237 1.10 -0.71 -1.20
N GLN A 238 1.77 0.44 -1.33
CA GLN A 238 1.32 1.72 -0.78
C GLN A 238 -0.08 2.10 -1.30
N LEU A 239 -0.34 1.94 -2.60
CA LEU A 239 -1.64 2.21 -3.22
C LEU A 239 -2.73 1.18 -2.89
N GLY A 240 -2.42 0.09 -2.19
CA GLY A 240 -3.40 -0.93 -1.82
C GLY A 240 -3.52 -2.12 -2.76
N LEU A 241 -2.62 -2.27 -3.72
CA LEU A 241 -2.63 -3.38 -4.67
C LEU A 241 -1.88 -4.62 -4.17
N ALA A 242 -1.39 -4.64 -2.94
CA ALA A 242 -0.50 -5.69 -2.42
C ALA A 242 -1.03 -7.12 -2.66
N SER A 243 -2.32 -7.34 -2.42
CA SER A 243 -3.02 -8.61 -2.65
C SER A 243 -3.06 -9.02 -4.13
N GLN A 244 -3.04 -8.04 -5.04
CA GLN A 244 -3.04 -8.28 -6.47
C GLN A 244 -1.67 -8.74 -6.97
N PHE A 245 -0.56 -8.47 -6.27
CA PHE A 245 0.80 -8.77 -6.72
C PHE A 245 1.36 -10.13 -6.26
N THR A 246 0.63 -10.87 -5.42
CA THR A 246 1.02 -12.22 -4.96
C THR A 246 0.49 -13.33 -5.88
N LYS A 247 1.34 -13.83 -6.79
CA LYS A 247 1.12 -14.93 -7.78
C LYS A 247 -0.07 -14.75 -8.75
N GLY A 248 0.17 -14.99 -10.05
CA GLY A 248 -0.84 -14.88 -11.12
C GLY A 248 -0.84 -13.54 -11.86
N LYS A 249 -2.03 -12.98 -12.18
CA LYS A 249 -2.22 -11.74 -12.95
C LYS A 249 -1.47 -10.51 -12.38
N GLY A 250 -1.18 -10.50 -11.08
CA GLY A 250 -0.32 -9.51 -10.43
C GLY A 250 1.08 -9.38 -11.00
N SER A 251 1.68 -10.52 -11.34
CA SER A 251 3.00 -10.52 -11.96
C SER A 251 2.96 -9.83 -13.32
N ASP A 252 1.84 -9.86 -14.04
CA ASP A 252 1.73 -9.23 -15.35
C ASP A 252 1.48 -7.73 -15.25
N LEU A 253 0.70 -7.27 -14.27
CA LEU A 253 0.56 -5.85 -13.98
C LEU A 253 1.91 -5.24 -13.58
N LEU A 254 2.72 -5.96 -12.79
CA LEU A 254 4.05 -5.49 -12.35
C LEU A 254 5.01 -5.40 -13.52
N LYS A 255 5.09 -6.47 -14.32
CA LYS A 255 5.91 -6.48 -15.55
C LYS A 255 5.51 -5.36 -16.50
N GLN A 256 4.20 -5.10 -16.65
CA GLN A 256 3.70 -4.00 -17.48
C GLN A 256 4.11 -2.64 -16.93
N ALA A 257 3.98 -2.43 -15.62
CA ALA A 257 4.42 -1.19 -14.98
C ALA A 257 5.92 -0.94 -15.15
N VAL A 258 6.75 -1.97 -14.90
CA VAL A 258 8.20 -1.91 -15.09
C VAL A 258 8.56 -1.63 -16.55
N TYR A 259 7.87 -2.29 -17.48
CA TYR A 259 8.06 -2.04 -18.91
C TYR A 259 7.66 -0.60 -19.29
N ASN A 260 6.52 -0.11 -18.82
CA ASN A 260 6.07 1.25 -19.08
C ASN A 260 7.06 2.30 -18.54
N SER A 261 7.62 2.06 -17.35
CA SER A 261 8.64 2.91 -16.76
C SER A 261 9.95 2.88 -17.57
N LEU A 262 10.56 1.70 -17.73
CA LEU A 262 11.90 1.59 -18.31
C LEU A 262 11.93 1.69 -19.85
N ALA A 263 10.95 1.09 -20.53
CA ALA A 263 10.93 1.01 -21.99
C ALA A 263 10.15 2.18 -22.61
N LEU A 264 9.00 2.56 -22.03
CA LEU A 264 8.20 3.67 -22.55
C LEU A 264 8.55 5.02 -21.91
N GLY A 265 9.37 5.03 -20.86
CA GLY A 265 9.82 6.26 -20.20
C GLY A 265 8.71 6.98 -19.44
N TRP A 266 7.72 6.25 -18.90
CA TRP A 266 6.68 6.85 -18.07
C TRP A 266 7.30 7.37 -16.77
N SER A 267 6.88 8.58 -16.36
CA SER A 267 7.27 9.16 -15.07
C SER A 267 6.69 8.35 -13.90
N ASP A 268 7.26 8.54 -12.72
CA ASP A 268 6.78 7.91 -11.49
C ASP A 268 5.32 8.27 -11.21
N ASP A 269 4.93 9.55 -11.37
CA ASP A 269 3.56 10.01 -11.17
C ASP A 269 2.59 9.33 -12.15
N ARG A 270 2.98 9.20 -13.42
CA ARG A 270 2.14 8.51 -14.42
C ARG A 270 1.98 7.03 -14.09
N ILE A 271 3.01 6.38 -13.56
CA ILE A 271 2.92 5.00 -13.07
C ILE A 271 2.02 4.93 -11.84
N LYS A 272 2.13 5.88 -10.90
CA LYS A 272 1.27 5.99 -9.71
C LYS A 272 -0.19 6.10 -10.13
N ASP A 273 -0.54 7.04 -10.99
CA ASP A 273 -1.92 7.27 -11.44
C ASP A 273 -2.48 6.03 -12.17
N TRP A 274 -1.65 5.42 -13.02
CA TRP A 274 -2.04 4.22 -13.75
C TRP A 274 -2.29 3.04 -12.81
N LEU A 275 -1.42 2.81 -11.83
CA LEU A 275 -1.61 1.78 -10.80
C LEU A 275 -2.85 2.10 -9.94
N GLY A 276 -3.02 3.36 -9.54
CA GLY A 276 -4.17 3.83 -8.78
C GLY A 276 -5.50 3.52 -9.49
N SER A 277 -5.53 3.63 -10.82
CA SER A 277 -6.72 3.24 -11.61
C SER A 277 -7.06 1.73 -11.58
N LYS A 278 -6.17 0.88 -11.03
CA LYS A 278 -6.32 -0.57 -10.94
C LYS A 278 -6.67 -1.07 -9.54
N VAL A 279 -6.76 -0.19 -8.54
CA VAL A 279 -7.15 -0.60 -7.17
C VAL A 279 -8.54 -1.22 -7.20
N THR A 280 -8.73 -2.30 -6.47
CA THR A 280 -10.00 -3.04 -6.45
C THR A 280 -10.47 -3.27 -5.04
N LEU A 281 -11.79 -3.39 -4.90
CA LEU A 281 -12.40 -3.82 -3.65
C LEU A 281 -12.18 -5.33 -3.45
N HIS A 282 -11.85 -5.74 -2.23
CA HIS A 282 -11.71 -7.14 -1.84
C HIS A 282 -12.73 -7.46 -0.74
N GLY A 283 -13.90 -7.97 -1.15
CA GLY A 283 -15.06 -8.06 -0.25
C GLY A 283 -15.62 -6.67 0.00
N ASP A 284 -15.52 -6.19 1.23
CA ASP A 284 -15.93 -4.83 1.63
C ASP A 284 -14.75 -3.94 2.03
N ILE A 285 -13.51 -4.37 1.76
CA ILE A 285 -12.29 -3.68 2.21
C ILE A 285 -11.37 -3.36 1.03
N MET A 286 -10.80 -2.17 1.06
CA MET A 286 -9.63 -1.79 0.26
C MET A 286 -8.40 -1.66 1.17
N TRP A 287 -7.21 -1.77 0.60
CA TRP A 287 -5.95 -1.73 1.35
C TRP A 287 -5.16 -0.46 1.04
N GLY A 288 -4.16 -0.14 1.85
CA GLY A 288 -3.25 0.99 1.61
C GLY A 288 -3.97 2.34 1.49
N GLU A 289 -3.41 3.26 0.71
CA GLU A 289 -4.00 4.60 0.47
C GLU A 289 -5.43 4.52 -0.10
N ALA A 290 -5.73 3.51 -0.92
CA ALA A 290 -7.08 3.29 -1.44
C ALA A 290 -8.05 2.87 -0.33
N GLY A 291 -7.59 2.07 0.63
CA GLY A 291 -8.31 1.71 1.86
C GLY A 291 -8.64 2.93 2.69
N ASP A 292 -7.63 3.76 2.97
CA ASP A 292 -7.82 4.98 3.76
C ASP A 292 -8.84 5.93 3.11
N ALA A 293 -8.77 6.10 1.78
CA ALA A 293 -9.75 6.89 1.03
C ALA A 293 -11.15 6.25 1.05
N TYR A 294 -11.25 4.93 0.89
CA TYR A 294 -12.51 4.19 0.93
C TYR A 294 -13.21 4.33 2.29
N ASP A 295 -12.48 4.08 3.38
CA ASP A 295 -12.99 4.17 4.74
C ASP A 295 -13.40 5.60 5.08
N LYS A 296 -12.61 6.59 4.66
CA LYS A 296 -12.93 8.00 4.91
C LYS A 296 -14.22 8.44 4.21
N LEU A 297 -14.42 8.01 2.96
CA LEU A 297 -15.64 8.33 2.23
C LEU A 297 -16.87 7.65 2.85
N HIS A 298 -16.74 6.41 3.32
CA HIS A 298 -17.80 5.72 4.07
C HIS A 298 -18.12 6.43 5.37
N GLU A 299 -17.11 6.85 6.14
CA GLU A 299 -17.29 7.60 7.38
C GLU A 299 -18.05 8.90 7.10
N VAL A 300 -17.61 9.70 6.12
CA VAL A 300 -18.26 10.98 5.79
C VAL A 300 -19.70 10.76 5.31
N ALA A 301 -19.96 9.71 4.52
CA ALA A 301 -21.31 9.37 4.09
C ALA A 301 -22.20 8.94 5.27
N TYR A 302 -21.71 8.08 6.16
CA TYR A 302 -22.40 7.63 7.36
C TYR A 302 -22.75 8.79 8.30
N LEU A 303 -21.75 9.60 8.65
CA LEU A 303 -21.90 10.78 9.52
C LEU A 303 -22.85 11.84 8.94
N ASN A 304 -23.11 11.78 7.63
CA ASN A 304 -24.02 12.68 6.94
C ASN A 304 -25.30 11.99 6.44
N GLY A 305 -25.57 10.75 6.85
CA GLY A 305 -26.83 10.05 6.60
C GLY A 305 -27.09 9.74 5.12
N VAL A 306 -26.03 9.56 4.34
CA VAL A 306 -26.05 9.22 2.91
C VAL A 306 -25.47 7.81 2.73
N GLN A 307 -26.01 7.05 1.78
CA GLN A 307 -25.53 5.71 1.43
C GLN A 307 -25.25 5.63 -0.07
N TYR A 308 -24.14 5.01 -0.43
CA TYR A 308 -23.76 4.71 -1.80
C TYR A 308 -23.46 3.21 -1.95
N SER A 309 -23.50 2.69 -3.17
CA SER A 309 -23.12 1.30 -3.46
C SER A 309 -21.60 1.11 -3.37
N ASN A 310 -21.15 -0.11 -3.08
CA ASN A 310 -19.73 -0.48 -3.13
C ASN A 310 -19.08 -0.14 -4.49
N SER A 311 -19.83 -0.29 -5.59
CA SER A 311 -19.37 0.07 -6.93
C SER A 311 -19.13 1.57 -7.11
N TRP A 312 -19.94 2.41 -6.45
CA TRP A 312 -19.75 3.86 -6.46
C TRP A 312 -18.46 4.22 -5.73
N TYR A 313 -18.27 3.69 -4.52
CA TYR A 313 -17.04 3.92 -3.74
C TYR A 313 -15.81 3.43 -4.49
N GLU A 314 -15.85 2.22 -5.07
CA GLU A 314 -14.72 1.69 -5.84
C GLU A 314 -14.36 2.55 -7.03
N SER A 315 -15.36 3.03 -7.79
CA SER A 315 -15.12 3.95 -8.91
C SER A 315 -14.50 5.26 -8.43
N LYS A 316 -15.01 5.85 -7.35
CA LYS A 316 -14.54 7.14 -6.85
C LYS A 316 -13.16 7.06 -6.23
N VAL A 317 -12.86 6.02 -5.46
CA VAL A 317 -11.50 5.78 -4.94
C VAL A 317 -10.51 5.57 -6.09
N ARG A 318 -10.87 4.84 -7.16
CA ARG A 318 -10.00 4.73 -8.36
C ARG A 318 -9.74 6.08 -9.03
N GLU A 319 -10.73 6.96 -9.11
CA GLU A 319 -10.55 8.31 -9.65
C GLU A 319 -9.60 9.15 -8.79
N VAL A 320 -9.70 9.04 -7.46
CA VAL A 320 -8.79 9.72 -6.52
C VAL A 320 -7.38 9.18 -6.62
N MET A 321 -7.22 7.85 -6.60
CA MET A 321 -5.91 7.20 -6.71
C MET A 321 -5.25 7.42 -8.08
N ALA A 322 -6.04 7.64 -9.13
CA ALA A 322 -5.56 7.98 -10.46
C ALA A 322 -5.28 9.48 -10.66
N GLY A 323 -5.35 10.29 -9.60
CA GLY A 323 -5.10 11.74 -9.65
C GLY A 323 -6.16 12.53 -10.44
N LYS A 324 -7.29 11.92 -10.77
CA LYS A 324 -8.36 12.55 -11.59
C LYS A 324 -9.33 13.39 -10.77
N LEU A 325 -9.43 13.10 -9.48
CA LEU A 325 -10.37 13.73 -8.57
C LEU A 325 -9.71 13.92 -7.20
N ALA A 326 -9.93 15.07 -6.57
CA ALA A 326 -9.49 15.28 -5.20
C ALA A 326 -10.46 14.61 -4.23
N GLN A 327 -9.94 14.01 -3.15
CA GLN A 327 -10.78 13.42 -2.11
C GLN A 327 -11.73 14.46 -1.49
N SER A 328 -11.25 15.68 -1.25
CA SER A 328 -12.07 16.77 -0.72
C SER A 328 -13.29 17.07 -1.59
N THR A 329 -13.16 16.99 -2.92
CA THR A 329 -14.28 17.18 -3.85
C THR A 329 -15.37 16.12 -3.66
N LEU A 330 -14.99 14.89 -3.32
CA LEU A 330 -15.96 13.84 -3.01
C LEU A 330 -16.61 14.05 -1.65
N GLU A 331 -15.85 14.49 -0.64
CA GLU A 331 -16.40 14.84 0.67
C GLU A 331 -17.42 15.99 0.53
N ASP A 332 -17.11 17.02 -0.26
CA ASP A 332 -18.02 18.12 -0.59
C ASP A 332 -19.26 17.63 -1.35
N GLN A 333 -19.11 16.66 -2.25
CA GLN A 333 -20.23 16.06 -2.97
C GLN A 333 -21.16 15.30 -2.02
N ILE A 334 -20.61 14.53 -1.08
CA ILE A 334 -21.38 13.80 -0.06
C ILE A 334 -22.11 14.79 0.84
N ARG A 335 -21.42 15.83 1.32
CA ARG A 335 -22.03 16.90 2.13
C ARG A 335 -23.11 17.65 1.36
N SER A 336 -22.91 17.91 0.07
CA SER A 336 -23.93 18.54 -0.79
C SER A 336 -25.18 17.66 -0.93
N ALA A 337 -25.02 16.34 -1.06
CA ALA A 337 -26.13 15.40 -1.09
C ALA A 337 -26.88 15.38 0.26
N ALA A 338 -26.14 15.33 1.37
CA ALA A 338 -26.71 15.41 2.71
C ALA A 338 -27.44 16.73 2.97
N ALA A 339 -26.89 17.86 2.53
CA ALA A 339 -27.50 19.18 2.64
C ALA A 339 -28.74 19.34 1.75
N GLY A 340 -28.85 18.56 0.66
CA GLY A 340 -30.08 18.42 -0.12
C GLY A 340 -31.16 17.62 0.62
N LYS A 341 -30.76 16.53 1.30
CA LYS A 341 -31.65 15.69 2.11
C LYS A 341 -32.15 16.43 3.37
N PHE A 342 -31.24 17.06 4.10
CA PHE A 342 -31.47 17.75 5.37
C PHE A 342 -31.44 19.27 5.16
N SER A 343 -32.38 19.76 4.35
CA SER A 343 -32.44 21.16 3.90
C SER A 343 -32.41 22.21 5.03
N ALA A 344 -33.01 21.91 6.19
CA ALA A 344 -32.99 22.79 7.38
C ALA A 344 -31.59 23.00 7.98
N PHE A 345 -30.66 22.09 7.68
CA PHE A 345 -29.29 22.06 8.19
C PHE A 345 -28.25 22.34 7.10
N ARG A 346 -28.71 22.82 5.93
CA ARG A 346 -27.88 22.99 4.74
C ARG A 346 -26.63 23.82 5.01
N GLU A 347 -26.78 24.98 5.65
CA GLU A 347 -25.66 25.90 5.88
C GLU A 347 -24.61 25.28 6.80
N GLN A 348 -25.03 24.61 7.87
CA GLN A 348 -24.15 23.94 8.82
C GLN A 348 -23.41 22.76 8.19
N ILE A 349 -24.11 21.94 7.40
CA ILE A 349 -23.52 20.78 6.71
C ILE A 349 -22.48 21.24 5.68
N MET A 350 -22.82 22.27 4.90
CA MET A 350 -21.89 22.85 3.92
C MET A 350 -20.73 23.60 4.57
N ALA A 351 -20.89 24.09 5.81
CA ALA A 351 -19.81 24.63 6.62
C ALA A 351 -18.92 23.55 7.29
N GLY A 352 -19.20 22.26 7.04
CA GLY A 352 -18.39 21.14 7.50
C GLY A 352 -18.87 20.44 8.77
N GLN A 353 -19.97 20.88 9.38
CA GLN A 353 -20.60 20.14 10.49
C GLN A 353 -21.22 18.84 9.96
N ASN A 354 -21.13 17.74 10.70
CA ASN A 354 -21.77 16.50 10.26
C ASN A 354 -23.26 16.50 10.63
N ALA A 355 -24.10 15.93 9.77
CA ALA A 355 -25.53 15.83 10.06
C ALA A 355 -25.82 15.02 11.34
N LEU A 356 -24.95 14.07 11.70
CA LEU A 356 -25.09 13.26 12.90
C LEU A 356 -24.98 14.11 14.17
N ASP A 357 -24.03 15.05 14.19
CA ASP A 357 -23.83 15.99 15.30
C ASP A 357 -25.03 16.92 15.45
N LEU A 358 -25.57 17.39 14.32
CA LEU A 358 -26.78 18.23 14.27
C LEU A 358 -28.03 17.48 14.72
N ALA A 359 -28.06 16.15 14.54
CA ALA A 359 -29.16 15.30 14.94
C ALA A 359 -29.13 14.90 16.43
N ALA A 360 -28.09 15.26 17.19
CA ALA A 360 -27.89 14.83 18.58
C ALA A 360 -29.15 14.99 19.49
N PRO A 361 -29.94 16.08 19.41
CA PRO A 361 -31.18 16.18 20.19
C PRO A 361 -32.21 15.10 19.83
N TYR A 362 -32.36 14.79 18.53
CA TYR A 362 -33.29 13.75 18.06
C TYR A 362 -32.80 12.34 18.42
N LEU A 363 -31.50 12.07 18.30
CA LEU A 363 -30.89 10.80 18.69
C LEU A 363 -31.17 10.51 20.18
N LYS A 364 -30.94 11.52 21.03
CA LYS A 364 -31.18 11.42 22.48
C LYS A 364 -32.65 11.16 22.79
N THR A 365 -33.58 11.86 22.14
CA THR A 365 -35.03 11.63 22.33
C THR A 365 -35.43 10.21 21.95
N VAL A 366 -34.93 9.67 20.83
CA VAL A 366 -35.24 8.30 20.41
C VAL A 366 -34.64 7.28 21.37
N SER A 367 -33.37 7.43 21.75
CA SER A 367 -32.72 6.55 22.72
C SER A 367 -33.46 6.53 24.05
N GLN A 368 -33.84 7.70 24.58
CA GLN A 368 -34.57 7.81 25.84
C GLN A 368 -35.98 7.23 25.77
N LEU A 369 -36.76 7.62 24.76
CA LEU A 369 -38.15 7.17 24.66
C LEU A 369 -38.23 5.68 24.35
N LEU A 370 -37.40 5.18 23.43
CA LEU A 370 -37.43 3.77 23.03
C LEU A 370 -36.52 2.87 23.88
N GLU A 371 -35.87 3.41 24.91
CA GLU A 371 -34.92 2.70 25.78
C GLU A 371 -33.84 1.95 25.00
N LEU A 372 -33.38 2.54 23.89
CA LEU A 372 -32.33 2.00 23.04
C LEU A 372 -30.97 2.51 23.51
N ALA A 373 -29.92 1.70 23.36
CA ALA A 373 -28.56 2.17 23.57
C ALA A 373 -28.25 3.30 22.56
N GLU A 374 -27.50 4.33 23.00
CA GLU A 374 -27.14 5.46 22.12
C GLU A 374 -26.34 5.02 20.88
N SER A 375 -25.61 3.89 20.97
CA SER A 375 -24.91 3.27 19.84
C SER A 375 -25.83 2.69 18.75
N ASP A 376 -27.09 2.44 19.09
CA ASP A 376 -28.04 1.74 18.23
C ASP A 376 -28.96 2.72 17.49
N VAL A 377 -28.78 4.02 17.71
CA VAL A 377 -29.58 5.10 17.10
C VAL A 377 -28.68 5.98 16.25
N ASP A 378 -28.98 6.08 14.96
CA ASP A 378 -28.23 6.89 14.01
C ASP A 378 -29.16 7.66 13.03
N LEU A 379 -28.56 8.29 12.02
CA LEU A 379 -29.29 9.03 10.97
C LEU A 379 -30.13 8.16 10.05
N PHE A 380 -29.95 6.84 10.06
CA PHE A 380 -30.73 5.90 9.26
C PHE A 380 -31.96 5.40 10.02
N ASN A 381 -32.07 5.70 11.32
CA ASN A 381 -33.31 5.53 12.06
C ASN A 381 -34.44 6.33 11.38
N PRO A 382 -35.60 5.71 11.07
CA PRO A 382 -36.69 6.38 10.35
C PRO A 382 -37.23 7.64 11.05
N HIS A 383 -37.29 7.64 12.39
CA HIS A 383 -37.76 8.79 13.16
C HIS A 383 -36.78 9.95 13.03
N VAL A 384 -35.49 9.70 13.27
CA VAL A 384 -34.43 10.71 13.21
C VAL A 384 -34.32 11.30 11.80
N SER A 385 -34.24 10.44 10.78
CA SER A 385 -34.15 10.85 9.38
C SER A 385 -35.33 11.74 8.96
N LYS A 386 -36.55 11.36 9.35
CA LYS A 386 -37.77 12.13 9.06
C LYS A 386 -37.75 13.48 9.79
N ALA A 387 -37.35 13.52 11.06
CA ALA A 387 -37.28 14.75 11.84
C ALA A 387 -36.26 15.75 11.29
N MET A 388 -35.09 15.24 10.90
CA MET A 388 -34.02 16.03 10.27
C MET A 388 -34.40 16.55 8.88
N THR A 389 -35.14 15.76 8.10
CA THR A 389 -35.66 16.18 6.78
C THR A 389 -36.72 17.26 6.94
N GLY A 390 -37.61 17.09 7.92
CA GLY A 390 -38.65 18.05 8.25
C GLY A 390 -39.65 18.30 7.12
N SER A 391 -40.23 19.51 7.09
CA SER A 391 -41.17 19.94 6.04
C SER A 391 -40.82 21.35 5.57
N LYS A 392 -40.84 21.58 4.25
CA LYS A 392 -40.58 22.89 3.62
C LYS A 392 -39.27 23.57 4.10
N GLY A 393 -38.21 22.80 4.34
CA GLY A 393 -36.93 23.35 4.79
C GLY A 393 -36.83 23.63 6.29
N VAL A 394 -37.82 23.22 7.08
CA VAL A 394 -37.82 23.39 8.54
C VAL A 394 -37.80 22.03 9.20
N ALA A 395 -36.80 21.78 10.05
CA ALA A 395 -36.69 20.56 10.84
C ALA A 395 -37.86 20.42 11.82
N THR A 396 -38.25 19.20 12.16
CA THR A 396 -39.36 18.96 13.08
C THR A 396 -39.01 19.46 14.48
N PRO A 397 -39.80 20.36 15.10
CA PRO A 397 -39.54 20.80 16.47
C PRO A 397 -39.54 19.63 17.46
N LEU A 398 -38.69 19.67 18.49
CA LEU A 398 -38.52 18.55 19.43
C LEU A 398 -39.82 18.08 20.09
N TRP A 399 -40.69 19.00 20.49
CA TRP A 399 -41.99 18.65 21.10
C TRP A 399 -42.88 17.82 20.15
N GLN A 400 -42.86 18.15 18.85
CA GLN A 400 -43.61 17.41 17.85
C GLN A 400 -42.96 16.05 17.62
N PHE A 401 -41.63 16.01 17.59
CA PHE A 401 -40.87 14.79 17.43
C PHE A 401 -41.11 13.80 18.58
N GLU A 402 -41.06 14.25 19.84
CA GLU A 402 -41.38 13.43 21.01
C GLU A 402 -42.76 12.79 20.91
N ARG A 403 -43.75 13.56 20.47
CA ARG A 403 -45.12 13.06 20.24
C ARG A 403 -45.16 11.99 19.14
N GLU A 404 -44.42 12.19 18.05
CA GLU A 404 -44.31 11.20 16.98
C GLU A 404 -43.65 9.90 17.47
N VAL A 405 -42.56 9.97 18.24
CA VAL A 405 -41.88 8.79 18.79
C VAL A 405 -42.75 8.05 19.82
N ARG A 406 -43.50 8.75 20.68
CA ARG A 406 -44.45 8.12 21.62
C ARG A 406 -45.63 7.43 20.92
N SER A 407 -45.90 7.77 19.67
CA SER A 407 -46.93 7.06 18.89
C SER A 407 -46.44 5.71 18.34
N ASP A 408 -45.13 5.44 18.40
CA ASP A 408 -44.53 4.17 17.97
C ASP A 408 -45.02 2.99 18.85
N PRO A 409 -45.49 1.88 18.27
CA PRO A 409 -45.86 0.68 19.03
C PRO A 409 -44.76 0.13 19.94
N LEU A 410 -43.48 0.33 19.60
CA LEU A 410 -42.33 -0.06 20.41
C LEU A 410 -42.25 0.74 21.71
N TRP A 411 -42.67 2.01 21.71
CA TRP A 411 -42.71 2.82 22.93
C TRP A 411 -43.63 2.21 24.00
N ARG A 412 -44.73 1.56 23.61
CA ARG A 412 -45.61 0.89 24.60
C ARG A 412 -44.94 -0.31 25.27
N LYS A 413 -43.84 -0.81 24.72
CA LYS A 413 -43.12 -1.97 25.24
C LYS A 413 -42.00 -1.58 26.21
N THR A 414 -41.57 -0.32 26.23
CA THR A 414 -40.53 0.19 27.13
C THR A 414 -41.06 0.39 28.54
N ASN A 415 -40.15 0.51 29.51
CA ASN A 415 -40.55 0.74 30.91
C ASN A 415 -41.19 2.11 31.08
N ASN A 416 -40.59 3.16 30.51
CA ASN A 416 -41.13 4.52 30.58
C ASN A 416 -42.53 4.65 29.91
N GLY A 417 -42.81 3.88 28.85
CA GLY A 417 -44.11 3.86 28.19
C GLY A 417 -45.17 3.16 29.02
N ARG A 418 -44.83 2.01 29.61
CA ARG A 418 -45.72 1.29 30.54
C ARG A 418 -46.01 2.13 31.78
N GLU A 419 -45.00 2.74 32.38
CA GLU A 419 -45.15 3.60 33.55
C GLU A 419 -46.08 4.79 33.25
N SER A 420 -45.84 5.50 32.13
CA SER A 420 -46.70 6.62 31.72
C SER A 420 -48.15 6.21 31.50
N MET A 421 -48.40 5.06 30.85
CA MET A 421 -49.76 4.54 30.66
C MET A 421 -50.42 4.15 31.99
N MET A 422 -49.67 3.56 32.92
CA MET A 422 -50.18 3.20 34.25
C MET A 422 -50.49 4.45 35.08
N THR A 423 -49.69 5.51 35.00
CA THR A 423 -49.98 6.79 35.67
C THR A 423 -51.27 7.42 35.14
N VAL A 424 -51.47 7.44 33.82
CA VAL A 424 -52.72 7.96 33.21
C VAL A 424 -53.91 7.08 33.55
N ALA A 425 -53.75 5.75 33.52
CA ALA A 425 -54.81 4.84 33.93
C ALA A 425 -55.19 5.03 35.41
N HIS A 426 -54.19 5.25 36.27
CA HIS A 426 -54.40 5.51 37.69
C HIS A 426 -55.04 6.87 37.95
N SER A 427 -54.66 7.93 37.22
CA SER A 427 -55.30 9.25 37.34
C SER A 427 -56.75 9.19 36.89
N VAL A 428 -57.04 8.54 35.76
CA VAL A 428 -58.43 8.31 35.30
C VAL A 428 -59.18 7.47 36.33
N ALA A 429 -58.62 6.36 36.82
CA ALA A 429 -59.28 5.55 37.84
C ALA A 429 -59.58 6.35 39.12
N LYS A 430 -58.70 7.29 39.52
CA LYS A 430 -58.91 8.20 40.64
C LYS A 430 -60.01 9.23 40.36
N ASP A 431 -60.02 9.84 39.17
CA ASP A 431 -61.05 10.81 38.75
C ASP A 431 -62.45 10.15 38.64
N PHE A 432 -62.50 8.85 38.37
CA PHE A 432 -63.73 8.05 38.38
C PHE A 432 -64.02 7.34 39.72
N GLY A 433 -63.23 7.58 40.78
CA GLY A 433 -63.46 7.02 42.11
C GLY A 433 -63.24 5.50 42.23
N MET A 434 -62.55 4.89 41.26
CA MET A 434 -62.23 3.45 41.20
C MET A 434 -60.84 3.10 41.75
N ALA A 435 -60.01 4.11 42.04
CA ALA A 435 -58.73 3.96 42.71
C ALA A 435 -58.58 5.07 43.77
N TRP A 436 -57.97 4.72 44.91
CA TRP A 436 -57.82 5.59 46.09
C TRP A 436 -56.49 6.34 46.07
#